data_AF-A0A6N2NDT3-F1
#
_entry.id   AF-A0A6N2NDT3-F1
#
_cell.length_a   1.000
_cell.length_b   1.000
_cell.length_c   1.000
_cell.angle_alpha   90.00
_cell.angle_beta   90.00
_cell.angle_gamma   90.00
#
_symmetry.space_group_name_H-M   'P 1'
#
loop_
_entity.id
_entity.type
_entity.pdbx_description
1 polymer ?
#
loop_
_entity_poly.entity_id
_entity_poly.type
_entity_poly.pdbx_seq_one_letter_code
_entity_poly.pdbx_strand_id
1 'polypeptide(L)'
;MQGFVNRDALATTVSSKKATFFSRSRSALWTKGETSKNFINVHDIYLDCDRDSIIYLGKPDGPTCHTGSETCYYTSVSDLLENEQVDENKVALTTTISQRKDQLALPHKLENPLGLNDYSLIMTYFARKSGKRQMNYAEH
;
A
#
# COMPACT_ATOMS: atom_id res chain seq x y z
N MET A 1 0.82 3.84 4.60
CA MET A 1 1.71 4.25 3.47
C MET A 1 1.84 3.08 2.49
N GLN A 2 2.40 3.29 1.29
CA GLN A 2 2.77 2.23 0.35
C GLN A 2 4.23 2.34 -0.05
N GLY A 3 4.89 1.19 -0.22
CA GLY A 3 6.27 1.09 -0.68
C GLY A 3 6.52 -0.17 -1.51
N PHE A 4 7.72 -0.28 -2.07
CA PHE A 4 8.18 -1.47 -2.76
C PHE A 4 9.15 -2.25 -1.87
N VAL A 5 9.12 -3.58 -1.98
CA VAL A 5 10.03 -4.47 -1.26
C VAL A 5 10.66 -5.44 -2.26
N ASN A 6 11.95 -5.71 -2.09
CA ASN A 6 12.65 -6.82 -2.72
C ASN A 6 12.97 -7.88 -1.65
N ARG A 7 13.62 -8.98 -2.05
CA ARG A 7 13.98 -10.06 -1.13
C ARG A 7 14.80 -9.58 0.06
N ASP A 8 15.77 -8.69 -0.18
CA ASP A 8 16.66 -8.20 0.87
C ASP A 8 15.93 -7.29 1.85
N ALA A 9 15.08 -6.39 1.36
CA ALA A 9 14.24 -5.53 2.20
C ALA A 9 13.31 -6.37 3.10
N LEU A 10 12.68 -7.42 2.55
CA LEU A 10 11.83 -8.32 3.34
C LEU A 10 12.64 -9.05 4.40
N ALA A 11 13.83 -9.58 4.05
CA ALA A 11 14.71 -10.25 4.99
C ALA A 11 15.17 -9.29 6.12
N THR A 12 15.49 -8.04 5.78
CA THR A 12 15.82 -7.00 6.76
C THR A 12 14.64 -6.67 7.66
N THR A 13 13.41 -6.60 7.13
CA THR A 13 12.22 -6.37 7.95
C THR A 13 11.94 -7.53 8.91
N VAL A 14 12.06 -8.77 8.45
CA VAL A 14 11.86 -9.95 9.31
C VAL A 14 12.86 -9.98 10.46
N SER A 15 14.14 -9.67 10.19
CA SER A 15 15.19 -9.69 11.20
C SER A 15 15.14 -8.50 12.15
N SER A 16 14.96 -7.29 11.63
CA SER A 16 14.98 -6.06 12.43
C SER A 16 13.66 -5.72 13.10
N LYS A 17 12.56 -6.33 12.64
CA LYS A 17 11.18 -5.95 12.99
C LYS A 17 10.84 -4.50 12.69
N LYS A 18 11.55 -3.87 11.74
CA LYS A 18 11.29 -2.51 11.27
C LYS A 18 10.92 -2.53 9.79
N ALA A 19 9.97 -1.70 9.40
CA ALA A 19 9.54 -1.62 8.00
C ALA A 19 10.69 -1.08 7.12
N THR A 20 11.26 -1.97 6.31
CA THR A 20 12.35 -1.69 5.36
C THR A 20 11.82 -1.88 3.96
N PHE A 21 12.15 -0.92 3.09
CA PHE A 21 11.69 -0.84 1.72
C PHE A 21 12.88 -0.82 0.77
N PHE A 22 12.60 -1.08 -0.51
CA PHE A 22 13.55 -0.93 -1.60
C PHE A 22 13.16 0.27 -2.47
N SER A 23 14.05 1.25 -2.57
CA SER A 23 13.90 2.39 -3.46
C SER A 23 14.31 1.99 -4.87
N ARG A 24 13.33 1.86 -5.78
CA ARG A 24 13.60 1.49 -7.18
C ARG A 24 14.46 2.51 -7.93
N SER A 25 14.31 3.80 -7.62
CA SER A 25 15.10 4.87 -8.25
C SER A 25 16.54 4.90 -7.77
N ARG A 26 16.78 4.65 -6.47
CA ARG A 26 18.12 4.64 -5.87
C ARG A 26 18.79 3.26 -5.89
N SER A 27 18.05 2.22 -6.28
CA SER A 27 18.46 0.81 -6.18
C SER A 27 19.04 0.45 -4.81
N ALA A 28 18.41 0.95 -3.73
CA ALA A 28 18.93 0.86 -2.38
C ALA A 28 17.84 0.54 -1.36
N LEU A 29 18.24 -0.13 -0.27
CA LEU A 29 17.40 -0.34 0.91
C LEU A 29 17.22 0.96 1.69
N TRP A 30 16.08 1.10 2.35
CA TRP A 30 15.80 2.20 3.25
C TRP A 30 14.79 1.76 4.32
N THR A 31 15.11 1.96 5.59
CA THR A 31 14.20 1.69 6.69
C THR A 31 13.41 2.93 7.06
N LYS A 32 12.08 2.82 7.10
CA LYS A 32 11.22 3.94 7.49
C LYS A 32 11.58 4.39 8.90
N GLY A 33 11.88 5.68 9.05
CA GLY A 33 12.24 6.27 10.34
C GLY A 33 13.73 6.48 10.57
N GLU A 34 14.63 6.03 9.68
CA GLU A 34 16.09 6.22 9.86
C GLU A 34 16.48 7.68 10.14
N THR A 35 15.90 8.61 9.37
CA THR A 35 16.09 10.06 9.52
C THR A 35 15.12 10.67 10.52
N SER A 36 13.82 10.39 10.38
CA SER A 36 12.75 11.08 11.16
C SER A 36 12.52 10.52 12.56
N LYS A 37 13.14 9.37 12.91
CA LYS A 37 12.88 8.56 14.11
C LYS A 37 11.46 8.00 14.28
N ASN A 38 10.51 8.41 13.44
CA ASN A 38 9.21 7.76 13.28
C ASN A 38 9.34 6.41 12.56
N PHE A 39 9.83 5.39 13.28
CA PHE A 39 9.89 4.01 12.79
C PHE A 39 8.51 3.37 12.74
N ILE A 40 8.44 2.22 12.08
CA ILE A 40 7.27 1.36 12.09
C ILE A 40 7.73 -0.03 12.53
N ASN A 41 7.32 -0.41 13.73
CA ASN A 41 7.68 -1.68 14.36
C ASN A 41 6.71 -2.77 13.90
N VAL A 42 7.17 -3.61 12.98
CA VAL A 42 6.41 -4.67 12.32
C VAL A 42 6.28 -5.87 13.25
N HIS A 43 5.05 -6.24 13.59
CA HIS A 43 4.77 -7.43 14.38
C HIS A 43 4.25 -8.60 13.52
N ASP A 44 3.64 -8.32 12.37
CA ASP A 44 3.12 -9.35 11.47
C ASP A 44 3.26 -9.00 9.98
N ILE A 45 3.30 -10.02 9.13
CA ILE A 45 3.50 -9.91 7.68
C ILE A 45 2.60 -10.90 6.95
N TYR A 46 1.72 -10.40 6.09
CA TYR A 46 0.80 -11.22 5.28
C TYR A 46 1.14 -11.15 3.80
N LEU A 47 0.86 -12.24 3.08
CA LEU A 47 0.90 -12.29 1.62
C LEU A 47 -0.53 -12.24 1.08
N ASP A 48 -0.71 -11.66 -0.11
CA ASP A 48 -1.94 -11.87 -0.87
C ASP A 48 -1.99 -13.27 -1.52
N CYS A 49 -3.11 -13.57 -2.18
CA CYS A 49 -3.42 -14.92 -2.66
C CYS A 49 -2.53 -15.38 -3.83
N ASP A 50 -2.10 -14.47 -4.70
CA ASP A 50 -1.24 -14.75 -5.85
C ASP A 50 0.24 -14.37 -5.64
N ARG A 51 0.54 -13.88 -4.43
CA ARG A 51 1.87 -13.67 -3.85
C ARG A 51 2.67 -12.61 -4.59
N ASP A 52 2.03 -11.52 -4.98
CA ASP A 52 2.69 -10.34 -5.54
C ASP A 52 2.50 -9.06 -4.71
N SER A 53 1.80 -9.16 -3.58
CA SER A 53 1.78 -8.11 -2.56
C SER A 53 1.91 -8.65 -1.15
N ILE A 54 2.40 -7.79 -0.26
CA ILE A 54 2.61 -8.07 1.15
C ILE A 54 1.93 -6.97 1.97
N ILE A 55 1.34 -7.33 3.10
CA ILE A 55 0.90 -6.38 4.12
C ILE A 55 1.86 -6.47 5.31
N TYR A 56 2.40 -5.32 5.72
CA TYR A 56 3.05 -5.18 7.01
C TYR A 56 2.03 -4.66 8.02
N LEU A 57 1.82 -5.40 9.11
CA LEU A 57 1.14 -4.91 10.30
C LEU A 57 2.19 -4.43 11.29
N GLY A 58 2.12 -3.14 11.63
CA GLY A 58 3.11 -2.52 12.49
C GLY A 58 2.58 -1.36 13.32
N LYS A 59 3.25 -1.10 14.43
CA LYS A 59 3.00 0.05 15.31
C LYS A 59 3.97 1.18 14.95
N PRO A 60 3.49 2.36 14.54
CA PRO A 60 4.35 3.50 14.27
C PRO A 60 4.80 4.19 15.57
N ASP A 61 6.04 4.70 15.60
CA ASP A 61 6.62 5.47 16.72
C ASP A 61 6.34 6.98 16.63
N GLY A 62 5.51 7.40 15.68
CA GLY A 62 5.16 8.79 15.39
C GLY A 62 4.38 8.89 14.07
N PRO A 63 4.11 10.09 13.55
CA PRO A 63 3.38 10.23 12.30
C PRO A 63 4.11 9.53 11.15
N THR A 64 3.37 8.72 10.39
CA THR A 64 3.95 7.98 9.26
C THR A 64 4.24 8.92 8.10
N CYS A 65 3.41 9.95 7.91
CA CYS A 65 3.55 10.90 6.81
C CYS A 65 4.53 12.03 7.13
N HIS A 66 5.22 12.53 6.11
CA HIS A 66 6.11 13.69 6.23
C HIS A 66 5.37 15.00 6.53
N THR A 67 4.05 15.04 6.34
CA THR A 67 3.17 16.18 6.69
C THR A 67 2.84 16.24 8.18
N GLY A 68 3.18 15.22 8.96
CA GLY A 68 2.73 15.06 10.35
C GLY A 68 1.43 14.28 10.50
N SER A 69 0.78 13.87 9.39
CA SER A 69 -0.42 13.02 9.43
C SER A 69 -0.07 11.56 9.78
N GLU A 70 -1.01 10.85 10.40
CA GLU A 70 -0.83 9.45 10.82
C GLU A 70 -0.59 8.48 9.67
N THR A 71 -1.27 8.72 8.53
CA THR A 71 -1.15 7.95 7.28
C THR A 71 -0.88 8.90 6.12
N CYS A 72 -0.36 8.39 5.00
CA CYS A 72 -0.30 9.14 3.73
C CYS A 72 -1.67 9.19 3.03
N TYR A 73 -2.61 8.32 3.42
CA TYR A 73 -3.95 8.21 2.85
C TYR A 73 -4.97 8.96 3.74
N TYR A 74 -4.68 10.23 4.04
CA TYR A 74 -5.48 11.04 4.97
C TYR A 74 -6.61 11.82 4.29
N THR A 75 -6.71 11.75 2.96
CA THR A 75 -7.77 12.40 2.18
C THR A 75 -8.66 11.34 1.55
N SER A 76 -9.94 11.37 1.88
CA SER A 76 -10.97 10.52 1.29
C SER A 76 -11.39 11.07 -0.06
N VAL A 77 -11.61 10.17 -1.03
CA VAL A 77 -12.14 10.56 -2.34
C VAL A 77 -13.58 11.06 -2.24
N SER A 78 -14.39 10.47 -1.35
CA SER A 78 -15.78 10.90 -1.15
C SER A 78 -15.84 12.35 -0.65
N ASP A 79 -15.00 12.69 0.33
CA ASP A 79 -14.94 14.04 0.91
C ASP A 79 -14.53 15.08 -0.15
N LEU A 80 -13.67 14.70 -1.11
CA LEU A 80 -13.29 15.58 -2.21
C LEU A 80 -14.43 15.84 -3.20
N LEU A 81 -15.33 14.86 -3.39
CA LEU A 81 -16.46 14.95 -4.31
C LEU A 81 -17.67 15.65 -3.69
N GLU A 82 -17.88 15.54 -2.37
CA GLU A 82 -18.98 16.22 -1.67
C GLU A 82 -18.76 17.74 -1.55
N ASN A 83 -17.50 18.19 -1.58
CA ASN A 83 -17.13 19.61 -1.51
C ASN A 83 -17.05 20.28 -2.89
N GLU A 84 -17.93 19.92 -3.83
CA GLU A 84 -18.08 20.54 -5.16
C GLU A 84 -18.67 21.97 -5.07
N GLN A 85 -17.94 22.85 -4.40
CA GLN A 85 -17.76 24.19 -4.92
C GLN A 85 -16.25 24.34 -5.20
N VAL A 86 -15.93 24.60 -6.47
CA VAL A 86 -14.71 25.23 -6.99
C VAL A 86 -13.58 24.32 -7.53
N ASP A 87 -13.19 24.68 -8.76
CA ASP A 87 -11.83 24.74 -9.35
C ASP A 87 -11.57 23.79 -10.54
N GLU A 88 -11.41 24.38 -11.74
CA GLU A 88 -11.04 23.71 -13.00
C GLU A 88 -9.75 22.88 -12.85
N ASN A 89 -8.88 23.19 -11.88
CA ASN A 89 -7.64 22.44 -11.64
C ASN A 89 -7.85 21.07 -10.95
N LYS A 90 -9.03 20.78 -10.36
CA LYS A 90 -9.36 19.45 -9.80
C LYS A 90 -9.84 18.44 -10.84
N VAL A 91 -10.17 18.89 -12.06
CA VAL A 91 -10.77 18.07 -13.13
C VAL A 91 -9.83 16.95 -13.62
N ALA A 92 -8.50 17.11 -13.50
CA ALA A 92 -7.54 16.10 -13.96
C ALA A 92 -7.59 14.79 -13.14
N LEU A 93 -7.84 14.89 -11.83
CA LEU A 93 -7.91 13.72 -10.93
C LEU A 93 -9.25 12.97 -11.07
N THR A 94 -10.36 13.70 -11.16
CA THR A 94 -11.70 13.12 -11.33
C THR A 94 -11.84 12.44 -12.70
N THR A 95 -11.25 13.01 -13.76
CA THR A 95 -11.21 12.40 -15.09
C THR A 95 -10.50 11.05 -15.08
N THR A 96 -9.35 10.95 -14.41
CA THR A 96 -8.57 9.71 -14.32
C THR A 96 -9.30 8.60 -13.54
N ILE A 97 -10.07 8.96 -12.51
CA ILE A 97 -10.87 8.00 -11.71
C ILE A 97 -12.12 7.57 -12.49
N SER A 98 -12.80 8.50 -13.16
CA SER A 98 -13.98 8.22 -13.99
C SER A 98 -13.65 7.27 -15.16
N GLN A 99 -12.55 7.54 -15.87
CA GLN A 99 -12.06 6.69 -16.97
C GLN A 99 -11.68 5.26 -16.54
N ARG A 100 -11.43 5.03 -15.23
CA ARG A 100 -11.16 3.69 -14.67
C ARG A 100 -12.38 3.01 -14.08
N LYS A 101 -13.44 3.75 -13.72
CA LYS A 101 -14.72 3.17 -13.29
C LYS A 101 -15.36 2.37 -14.42
N ASP A 102 -15.22 2.81 -15.67
CA ASP A 102 -15.74 2.09 -16.84
C ASP A 102 -15.02 0.75 -17.10
N GLN A 103 -13.86 0.51 -16.50
CA GLN A 103 -13.14 -0.77 -16.59
C GLN A 103 -13.46 -1.75 -15.45
N LEU A 104 -14.15 -1.32 -14.40
CA LEU A 104 -14.43 -2.12 -13.19
C LEU A 104 -15.94 -2.33 -13.01
N ALA A 105 -16.60 -2.89 -14.03
CA ALA A 105 -17.92 -3.48 -13.87
C ALA A 105 -17.80 -4.99 -13.58
N LEU A 106 -17.56 -5.34 -12.30
CA LEU A 106 -17.88 -6.66 -11.76
C LEU A 106 -18.58 -6.46 -10.41
N PRO A 107 -19.76 -7.06 -10.18
CA PRO A 107 -20.47 -6.88 -8.94
C PRO A 107 -19.90 -7.82 -7.89
N HIS A 108 -19.36 -7.30 -6.80
CA HIS A 108 -19.29 -8.08 -5.57
C HIS A 108 -19.63 -7.18 -4.38
N LYS A 109 -20.73 -7.52 -3.70
CA LYS A 109 -21.06 -6.98 -2.38
C LYS A 109 -19.93 -7.37 -1.43
N LEU A 110 -19.34 -6.37 -0.78
CA LEU A 110 -18.47 -6.56 0.37
C LEU A 110 -19.22 -6.06 1.61
N GLU A 111 -19.77 -6.98 2.39
CA GLU A 111 -20.09 -6.71 3.78
C GLU A 111 -18.78 -6.67 4.57
N ASN A 112 -18.67 -5.67 5.44
CA ASN A 112 -17.47 -5.33 6.19
C ASN A 112 -17.38 -6.20 7.46
N PRO A 113 -16.53 -7.25 7.55
CA PRO A 113 -16.59 -8.20 8.65
C PRO A 113 -15.54 -7.96 9.74
N LEU A 114 -14.60 -7.02 9.57
CA LEU A 114 -13.34 -7.11 10.32
C LEU A 114 -13.16 -6.17 11.51
N GLY A 115 -14.02 -5.18 11.77
CA GLY A 115 -14.02 -4.47 13.06
C GLY A 115 -12.64 -4.12 13.66
N LEU A 116 -11.67 -3.71 12.83
CA LEU A 116 -10.31 -3.45 13.25
C LEU A 116 -10.18 -1.98 13.65
N ASN A 117 -10.24 -1.71 14.95
CA ASN A 117 -9.83 -0.44 15.53
C ASN A 117 -8.31 -0.49 15.81
N ASP A 118 -7.60 0.57 15.43
CA ASP A 118 -6.24 0.96 15.83
C ASP A 118 -4.99 0.32 15.15
N TYR A 119 -5.11 -0.23 13.94
CA TYR A 119 -3.93 -0.68 13.18
C TYR A 119 -3.68 0.14 11.91
N SER A 120 -2.51 0.79 11.83
CA SER A 120 -2.05 1.40 10.58
C SER A 120 -1.63 0.30 9.60
N LEU A 121 -2.47 0.02 8.60
CA LEU A 121 -2.17 -0.95 7.55
C LEU A 121 -1.11 -0.38 6.59
N ILE A 122 -0.08 -1.15 6.29
CA ILE A 122 0.93 -0.79 5.29
C ILE A 122 0.95 -1.85 4.21
N MET A 123 0.32 -1.52 3.09
CA MET A 123 0.38 -2.35 1.89
C MET A 123 1.70 -2.11 1.18
N THR A 124 2.48 -3.16 1.01
CA THR A 124 3.81 -3.12 0.40
C THR A 124 3.84 -4.05 -0.81
N TYR A 125 4.08 -3.48 -1.98
CA TYR A 125 3.93 -4.21 -3.25
C TYR A 125 5.24 -4.91 -3.66
N PHE A 126 5.14 -6.15 -4.13
CA PHE A 126 6.24 -6.93 -4.70
C PHE A 126 6.01 -7.08 -6.21
N ALA A 127 6.65 -6.24 -7.02
CA ALA A 127 6.56 -6.37 -8.47
C ALA A 127 7.13 -7.73 -8.92
N ARG A 128 6.25 -8.64 -9.35
CA ARG A 128 6.64 -9.96 -9.84
C ARG A 128 7.54 -9.83 -11.09
N LYS A 129 8.60 -10.64 -11.11
CA LYS A 129 9.55 -10.85 -12.21
C LYS A 129 8.82 -11.01 -13.55
N SER A 130 9.24 -10.26 -14.57
CA SER A 130 8.92 -10.57 -15.96
C SER A 130 9.46 -11.97 -16.32
N GLY A 131 8.58 -12.89 -16.74
CA GLY A 131 9.00 -14.22 -17.20
C GLY A 131 7.91 -15.31 -17.18
N LYS A 132 7.15 -15.39 -18.28
CA LYS A 132 6.35 -16.51 -18.83
C LYS A 132 5.84 -17.59 -17.83
N ARG A 133 4.54 -17.55 -17.50
CA ARG A 133 3.78 -18.77 -17.18
C ARG A 133 3.49 -19.52 -18.48
N GLN A 134 4.02 -20.73 -18.64
CA GLN A 134 3.29 -21.74 -19.41
C GLN A 134 2.12 -22.19 -18.53
N MET A 135 0.91 -22.00 -19.03
CA MET A 135 -0.28 -22.62 -18.45
C MET A 135 -0.21 -24.13 -18.70
N ASN A 136 -0.31 -24.91 -17.64
CA ASN A 136 -0.90 -26.25 -17.73
C ASN A 136 -2.15 -26.21 -16.87
N TYR A 137 -3.30 -26.18 -17.53
CA TYR A 137 -4.55 -26.64 -16.93
C TYR A 137 -4.41 -28.14 -16.67
N ALA A 138 -4.73 -28.58 -15.46
CA ALA A 138 -5.11 -29.96 -15.20
C ALA A 138 -6.40 -29.91 -14.38
N GLU A 139 -7.45 -30.45 -15.00
CA GLU A 139 -8.78 -30.66 -14.45
C GLU A 139 -8.70 -31.56 -13.21
N HIS A 140 -9.45 -31.22 -12.16
CA HIS A 140 -10.37 -32.07 -11.38
C HIS A 140 -10.91 -31.30 -10.17
#